data_AF-A0A0D1ZND9-F1
#
_entry.id   AF-A0A0D1ZND9-F1
#
_cell.length_a   1.000
_cell.length_b   1.000
_cell.length_c   1.000
_cell.angle_alpha   90.00
_cell.angle_beta   90.00
_cell.angle_gamma   90.00
#
_symmetry.space_group_name_H-M   'P 1'
#
loop_
_entity.id
_entity.type
_entity.pdbx_description
1 polymer ?
#
loop_
_entity_poly.entity_id
_entity_poly.type
_entity_poly.pdbx_seq_one_letter_code
_entity_poly.pdbx_strand_id
1 'polypeptide(L)'
;MSTTETVETKFLEPEEFRRMHGGGNPRQRTPRDQLQRRERAEMILNHYQLLWKYADANDKSVPQTRSYFHKVALGLKTEPIIENWLHDDDE
;
A
#
# COMPACT_ATOMS: atom_id res chain seq x y z
N MET A 1 6.92 -40.13 -33.79
CA MET A 1 8.12 -40.20 -32.94
C MET A 1 8.43 -38.78 -32.48
N SER A 2 8.09 -38.42 -31.23
CA SER A 2 8.31 -37.07 -30.69
C SER A 2 9.61 -37.07 -29.88
N THR A 3 10.59 -36.27 -30.26
CA THR A 3 11.87 -36.13 -29.54
C THR A 3 11.71 -35.15 -28.40
N THR A 4 11.77 -35.63 -27.16
CA THR A 4 11.85 -34.77 -25.97
C THR A 4 13.29 -34.26 -25.83
N GLU A 5 13.53 -33.00 -26.20
CA GLU A 5 14.76 -32.30 -25.88
C GLU A 5 14.86 -32.12 -24.36
N THR A 6 15.89 -32.70 -23.77
CA THR A 6 16.17 -32.58 -22.33
C THR A 6 16.87 -31.24 -22.13
N VAL A 7 16.14 -30.24 -21.63
CA VAL A 7 16.74 -28.94 -21.28
C VAL A 7 17.66 -29.16 -20.08
N GLU A 8 18.98 -29.13 -20.31
CA GLU A 8 19.98 -29.15 -19.24
C GLU A 8 19.80 -27.91 -18.36
N THR A 9 19.10 -28.08 -17.24
CA THR A 9 19.03 -27.08 -16.18
C THR A 9 20.36 -27.10 -15.44
N LYS A 10 21.30 -26.23 -15.85
CA LYS A 10 22.53 -26.01 -15.09
C LYS A 10 22.14 -25.50 -13.70
N PHE A 11 22.40 -26.32 -12.69
CA PHE A 11 22.24 -25.94 -11.30
C PHE A 11 23.23 -24.81 -11.01
N LEU A 12 22.71 -23.61 -10.74
CA LEU A 12 23.55 -22.48 -10.37
C LEU A 12 23.89 -22.60 -8.89
N GLU A 13 25.18 -22.60 -8.58
CA GLU A 13 25.62 -22.60 -7.20
C GLU A 13 25.12 -21.31 -6.49
N PRO A 14 24.72 -21.38 -5.20
CA PRO A 14 24.16 -20.23 -4.48
C PRO A 14 25.08 -19.00 -4.44
N GLU A 15 26.38 -19.17 -4.63
CA GLU A 15 27.35 -18.09 -4.77
C GLU A 15 27.35 -17.46 -6.16
N GLU A 16 27.20 -18.26 -7.22
CA GLU A 16 27.10 -17.77 -8.60
C GLU A 16 25.80 -17.00 -8.80
N PHE A 17 24.70 -17.49 -8.23
CA PHE A 17 23.42 -16.78 -8.19
C PHE A 17 23.56 -15.42 -7.47
N ARG A 18 24.28 -15.40 -6.34
CA ARG A 18 24.56 -14.15 -5.61
C ARG A 18 25.51 -13.22 -6.35
N ARG A 19 26.46 -13.71 -7.16
CA ARG A 19 27.32 -12.84 -7.99
C ARG A 19 26.55 -12.27 -9.18
N MET A 20 25.66 -13.05 -9.79
CA MET A 20 24.83 -12.59 -10.90
C MET A 20 23.77 -11.58 -10.49
N HIS A 21 23.24 -11.68 -9.26
CA HIS A 21 22.14 -10.82 -8.78
C HIS A 21 22.49 -9.88 -7.61
N GLY A 22 23.68 -10.01 -7.02
CA GLY A 22 24.11 -9.30 -5.80
C GLY A 22 24.91 -8.03 -6.05
N GLY A 23 24.73 -7.39 -7.21
CA GLY A 23 25.46 -6.19 -7.62
C GLY A 23 24.69 -4.87 -7.45
N GLY A 24 23.86 -4.72 -6.42
CA GLY A 24 23.17 -3.47 -6.11
C GLY A 24 23.79 -2.78 -4.91
N ASN A 25 24.58 -1.72 -5.12
CA ASN A 25 25.17 -0.93 -4.04
C ASN A 25 24.04 -0.30 -3.19
N PRO A 26 23.83 -0.65 -1.92
CA PRO A 26 22.67 -0.20 -1.12
C PRO A 26 22.69 1.30 -0.77
N ARG A 27 23.68 2.04 -1.27
CA ARG A 27 23.94 3.46 -0.95
C ARG A 27 23.53 4.45 -2.04
N GLN A 28 23.18 4.00 -3.24
CA GLN A 28 22.59 4.88 -4.24
C GLN A 28 21.07 4.80 -4.13
N ARG A 29 20.48 5.63 -3.26
CA ARG A 29 19.04 5.92 -3.35
C ARG A 29 18.81 6.48 -4.74
N THR A 30 18.25 5.65 -5.60
CA THR A 30 17.98 6.02 -6.98
C THR A 30 16.98 7.18 -6.99
N PRO A 31 16.94 8.02 -8.04
CA PRO A 31 15.87 9.01 -8.21
C PRO A 31 14.46 8.40 -8.03
N ARG A 32 14.30 7.11 -8.37
CA ARG A 32 13.09 6.31 -8.14
C ARG A 32 12.74 6.15 -6.65
N ASP A 33 13.72 5.94 -5.77
CA ASP A 33 13.48 5.81 -4.33
C ASP A 33 13.03 7.13 -3.70
N GLN A 34 13.57 8.24 -4.19
CA GLN A 34 13.16 9.58 -3.76
C GLN A 34 11.74 9.90 -4.22
N LEU A 35 11.41 9.56 -5.47
CA LEU A 35 10.05 9.69 -6.00
C LEU A 35 9.04 8.87 -5.19
N GLN A 36 9.32 7.58 -4.95
CA GLN A 36 8.44 6.74 -4.13
C GLN A 36 8.29 7.28 -2.69
N ARG A 37 9.36 7.86 -2.12
CA ARG A 37 9.27 8.47 -0.79
C ARG A 37 8.32 9.66 -0.79
N ARG A 38 8.38 10.51 -1.82
CA ARG A 38 7.48 11.65 -1.98
C ARG A 38 6.03 11.19 -2.16
N GLU A 39 5.79 10.26 -3.09
CA GLU A 39 4.45 9.72 -3.35
C GLU A 39 3.83 9.08 -2.10
N ARG A 40 4.62 8.31 -1.34
CA ARG A 40 4.17 7.76 -0.06
C ARG A 40 3.82 8.85 0.95
N ALA A 41 4.61 9.92 1.02
CA ALA A 41 4.34 11.03 1.95
C ALA A 41 3.07 11.79 1.56
N GLU A 42 2.86 12.08 0.28
CA GLU A 42 1.64 12.73 -0.23
C GLU A 42 0.40 11.86 0.03
N MET A 43 0.48 10.56 -0.26
CA MET A 43 -0.60 9.62 0.02
C MET A 43 -0.97 9.61 1.51
N ILE A 44 0.03 9.55 2.39
CA ILE A 44 -0.19 9.59 3.85
C ILE A 44 -0.89 10.91 4.24
N LEU A 45 -0.39 12.04 3.74
CA LEU A 45 -0.97 13.35 4.04
C LEU A 45 -2.44 13.44 3.60
N ASN A 46 -2.75 13.01 2.37
CA ASN A 46 -4.10 13.01 1.84
C ASN A 46 -5.06 12.16 2.69
N HIS A 47 -4.63 10.97 3.11
CA HIS A 47 -5.44 10.13 4.00
C HIS A 47 -5.68 10.79 5.36
N TYR A 48 -4.67 11.43 5.95
CA TYR A 48 -4.85 12.14 7.22
C TYR A 48 -5.78 13.35 7.09
N GLN A 49 -5.67 14.11 6.00
CA GLN A 49 -6.57 15.24 5.74
C GLN A 49 -8.02 14.78 5.56
N LEU A 50 -8.24 13.69 4.84
CA LEU A 50 -9.59 13.11 4.68
C LEU A 50 -10.15 12.66 6.03
N LEU A 51 -9.35 11.97 6.84
CA LEU A 51 -9.76 11.53 8.18
C LEU A 51 -10.11 12.71 9.09
N TRP A 52 -9.34 13.81 9.01
CA TRP A 52 -9.61 15.05 9.73
C TRP A 52 -10.93 15.68 9.30
N LYS A 53 -11.20 15.79 7.99
CA LYS A 53 -12.46 16.34 7.48
C LYS A 53 -13.67 15.58 8.03
N TYR A 54 -13.59 14.25 8.03
CA TYR A 54 -14.64 13.42 8.59
C TYR A 54 -14.78 13.55 10.11
N ALA A 55 -13.68 13.68 10.84
CA ALA A 55 -13.71 13.91 12.27
C ALA A 55 -14.38 15.25 12.61
N ASP A 56 -13.97 16.31 11.93
CA ASP A 56 -14.49 17.68 12.11
C ASP A 56 -15.98 17.77 11.75
N ALA A 57 -16.38 17.23 10.59
CA ALA A 57 -17.76 17.26 10.12
C ALA A 57 -18.76 16.52 11.04
N ASN A 58 -18.28 15.62 11.90
CA ASN A 58 -19.14 14.77 12.74
C ASN A 58 -18.94 15.01 14.24
N ASP A 59 -18.20 16.06 14.60
CA ASP A 59 -17.84 16.38 15.98
C ASP A 59 -17.25 15.15 16.72
N LYS A 60 -16.34 14.45 16.03
CA LYS A 60 -15.62 13.28 16.55
C LYS A 60 -14.13 13.58 16.62
N SER A 61 -13.44 12.86 17.50
CA SER A 61 -11.99 12.86 17.50
C SER A 61 -11.42 12.00 16.37
N VAL A 62 -10.26 12.39 15.83
CA VAL A 62 -9.53 11.62 14.81
C VAL A 62 -9.33 10.13 15.20
N PRO A 63 -8.99 9.78 16.46
CA PRO A 63 -8.91 8.37 16.88
C PRO A 63 -10.24 7.61 16.77
N GLN A 64 -11.37 8.23 17.13
CA GLN A 64 -12.69 7.60 17.03
C GLN A 64 -13.06 7.36 15.56
N THR A 65 -12.87 8.37 14.72
CA THR A 65 -13.09 8.29 13.27
C THR A 65 -12.23 7.18 12.65
N ARG A 66 -10.94 7.11 13.01
CA ARG A 66 -10.05 6.03 12.55
C ARG A 66 -10.54 4.65 12.99
N SER A 67 -10.97 4.51 14.25
CA SER A 67 -11.50 3.25 14.75
C SER A 67 -12.77 2.83 14.01
N TYR A 68 -13.60 3.78 13.61
CA TYR A 68 -14.79 3.50 12.80
C TYR A 68 -14.41 2.99 11.40
N PHE A 69 -13.57 3.73 10.66
CA PHE A 69 -13.07 3.28 9.35
C PHE A 69 -12.41 1.89 9.42
N HIS A 70 -11.69 1.59 10.50
CA HIS A 70 -11.09 0.28 10.70
C HIS A 70 -12.14 -0.83 10.84
N LYS A 71 -13.21 -0.60 11.61
CA LYS A 71 -14.32 -1.55 11.73
C LYS A 71 -15.05 -1.75 10.40
N VAL A 72 -15.29 -0.66 9.65
CA VAL A 72 -15.90 -0.72 8.32
C VAL A 72 -15.06 -1.55 7.34
N ALA A 73 -13.74 -1.33 7.30
CA ALA A 73 -12.83 -2.07 6.43
C ALA A 73 -12.77 -3.58 6.75
N LEU A 74 -13.04 -3.96 8.00
CA LEU A 74 -13.13 -5.35 8.45
C LEU A 74 -14.54 -5.96 8.24
N GLY A 75 -15.51 -5.19 7.73
CA GLY A 75 -16.90 -5.64 7.58
C GLY A 75 -17.62 -5.86 8.92
N LEU A 76 -17.11 -5.27 10.01
CA LEU A 76 -17.73 -5.40 11.33
C LEU A 76 -18.95 -4.50 11.42
N LYS A 77 -20.01 -5.02 12.07
CA LYS A 77 -21.19 -4.20 12.40
C LYS A 77 -20.75 -3.05 13.31
N THR A 78 -20.92 -1.82 12.83
CA THR A 78 -20.57 -0.61 13.55
C THR A 78 -21.72 0.38 13.45
N GLU A 79 -21.95 1.12 14.53
CA GLU A 79 -22.89 2.25 14.50
C GLU A 79 -22.32 3.34 13.60
N PRO A 80 -23.12 3.90 12.68
CA PRO A 80 -22.68 4.97 11.81
C PRO A 80 -22.42 6.22 12.65
N ILE A 81 -21.15 6.62 12.74
CA ILE A 81 -20.77 7.88 13.41
C ILE A 81 -20.49 9.00 12.40
N ILE A 82 -20.61 8.70 11.10
CA ILE A 82 -20.32 9.63 10.00
C ILE A 82 -21.61 9.81 9.19
N GLU A 83 -22.14 11.03 9.22
CA GLU A 83 -23.23 11.48 8.37
C GLU A 83 -22.70 11.72 6.93
N ASN A 84 -23.52 11.45 5.92
CA ASN A 84 -23.20 11.69 4.50
C ASN A 84 -21.99 10.93 3.95
N TRP A 85 -21.62 9.81 4.56
CA TRP A 85 -20.50 8.94 4.12
C TRP A 85 -20.67 8.38 2.70
N LEU A 86 -21.93 8.22 2.25
CA LEU A 86 -22.35 7.65 0.95
C LEU A 86 -23.58 8.40 0.39
N HIS A 87 -23.76 9.68 0.71
CA HIS A 87 -24.65 10.45 -0.15
C HIS A 87 -23.93 10.62 -1.48
N ASP A 88 -24.18 9.66 -2.37
CA ASP A 88 -23.96 9.77 -3.79
C ASP A 88 -24.54 11.12 -4.22
N ASP A 89 -23.74 11.92 -4.92
CA ASP A 89 -24.20 13.06 -5.70
C ASP A 89 -25.11 12.51 -6.84
N ASP A 90 -26.24 11.89 -6.50
CA ASP A 90 -27.35 11.62 -7.40
C ASP A 90 -28.24 12.89 -7.45
N GLU A 91 -27.68 13.97 -8.01
CA GLU A 91 -28.48 15.07 -8.59
C GLU A 91 -27.77 15.69 -9.82
#